data_AF-A0A437PUW8-F1
#
_entry.id   AF-A0A437PUW8-F1
#
_cell.length_a   1.000
_cell.length_b   1.000
_cell.length_c   1.000
_cell.angle_alpha   90.00
_cell.angle_beta   90.00
_cell.angle_gamma   90.00
#
_symmetry.space_group_name_H-M   'P 1'
#
loop_
_entity.id
_entity.type
_entity.pdbx_description
1 polymer ?
#
loop_
_entity_poly.entity_id
_entity_poly.type
_entity_poly.pdbx_seq_one_letter_code
_entity_poly.pdbx_strand_id
1 'polypeptide(L)'
;MKPDDPLLKILACPLDKGPLHLLPPGDATPLSGEPLSGEARSGEALYNPRLRRRYPIVDGIPQLLPSSGEQVPEDEHERLVGRMSP
;
A
#
# COMPACT_ATOMS: atom_id res chain seq x y z
N MET A 1 -4.54 10.77 0.98
CA MET A 1 -5.98 10.44 1.00
C MET A 1 -6.46 10.48 2.45
N LYS A 2 -7.76 10.36 2.74
CA LYS A 2 -8.23 10.21 4.14
C LYS A 2 -8.74 8.78 4.37
N PRO A 3 -8.51 8.17 5.55
CA PRO A 3 -8.93 6.80 5.82
C PRO A 3 -10.45 6.59 5.79
N ASP A 4 -11.24 7.64 6.08
CA ASP A 4 -12.71 7.60 6.03
C ASP A 4 -13.30 8.00 4.66
N ASP A 5 -12.45 8.13 3.63
CA ASP A 5 -12.91 8.56 2.31
C ASP A 5 -13.87 7.51 1.71
N PRO A 6 -15.11 7.87 1.32
CA PRO A 6 -16.05 6.93 0.72
C PRO A 6 -15.49 6.27 -0.54
N LEU A 7 -14.53 6.90 -1.22
CA LEU A 7 -13.84 6.33 -2.38
C LEU A 7 -13.11 5.03 -2.02
N LEU A 8 -12.54 4.89 -0.82
CA LEU A 8 -11.85 3.67 -0.39
C LEU A 8 -12.79 2.44 -0.33
N LYS A 9 -14.09 2.66 -0.15
CA LYS A 9 -15.09 1.58 -0.19
C LYS A 9 -15.41 1.11 -1.61
N ILE A 10 -15.05 1.91 -2.62
CA ILE A 10 -15.32 1.66 -4.04
C ILE A 10 -14.09 1.11 -4.76
N LEU A 11 -12.90 1.58 -4.39
CA LEU A 11 -11.65 1.13 -5.03
C LEU A 11 -11.41 -0.36 -4.79
N ALA A 12 -11.04 -1.05 -5.86
CA ALA A 12 -10.71 -2.46 -5.85
C ALA A 12 -9.40 -2.72 -6.59
N CYS A 13 -8.70 -3.78 -6.22
CA CYS A 13 -7.47 -4.18 -6.87
C CYS A 13 -7.72 -4.48 -8.37
N PRO A 14 -6.86 -3.98 -9.29
CA PRO A 14 -7.03 -4.21 -10.72
C PRO A 14 -6.96 -5.69 -11.13
N LEU A 15 -6.30 -6.53 -10.34
CA LEU A 15 -6.02 -7.94 -10.66
C LEU A 15 -7.09 -8.91 -10.16
N ASP A 16 -7.44 -8.87 -8.87
CA ASP A 16 -8.36 -9.83 -8.22
C ASP A 16 -9.71 -9.21 -7.83
N LYS A 17 -9.91 -7.92 -8.12
CA LYS A 17 -11.12 -7.15 -7.76
C LYS A 17 -11.43 -7.16 -6.25
N GLY A 18 -10.43 -7.47 -5.42
CA GLY A 18 -10.53 -7.49 -3.97
C GLY A 18 -10.40 -6.11 -3.32
N PRO A 19 -10.69 -6.01 -2.01
CA PRO A 19 -10.60 -4.76 -1.26
C PRO A 19 -9.16 -4.28 -1.12
N LEU A 20 -8.99 -2.97 -1.01
CA LEU A 20 -7.71 -2.30 -0.78
C LEU A 20 -7.72 -1.56 0.56
N HIS A 21 -6.60 -1.60 1.27
CA HIS A 21 -6.42 -0.95 2.56
C HIS A 21 -5.46 0.22 2.43
N LEU A 22 -5.83 1.38 2.97
CA LEU A 22 -4.95 2.54 2.95
C LEU A 22 -3.77 2.33 3.91
N LEU A 23 -2.56 2.45 3.39
CA LEU A 23 -1.33 2.49 4.17
C LEU A 23 -0.87 3.95 4.30
N PRO A 24 -0.77 4.49 5.52
CA PRO A 24 -0.26 5.84 5.71
C PRO A 24 1.25 5.90 5.41
N PRO A 25 1.78 7.10 5.13
CA PRO A 25 3.20 7.29 4.90
C PRO A 25 4.03 6.84 6.12
N GLY A 26 5.10 6.08 5.86
CA GLY A 26 5.96 5.48 6.88
C GLY A 26 5.78 3.96 7.07
N ASP A 27 4.73 3.37 6.49
CA ASP A 27 4.46 1.93 6.61
C ASP A 27 5.01 1.08 5.46
N ALA A 28 5.45 1.72 4.37
CA ALA A 28 6.07 1.03 3.25
C ALA A 28 7.59 0.96 3.45
N THR A 29 8.14 -0.20 3.81
CA THR A 29 9.59 -0.39 3.82
C THR A 29 10.10 -0.49 2.38
N PRO A 30 11.18 0.22 2.00
CA PRO A 30 11.81 -0.01 0.70
C PRO A 30 12.44 -1.42 0.68
N LEU A 31 12.25 -2.12 -0.44
CA LEU A 31 12.78 -3.48 -0.69
C LEU A 31 14.33 -3.53 -0.71
N SER A 32 14.97 -2.37 -0.77
CA SER A 32 16.42 -2.19 -0.64
C SER A 32 16.70 -1.73 0.78
N GLY A 33 17.24 -2.60 1.64
CA GLY A 33 17.48 -2.36 3.08
C GLY A 33 18.52 -1.28 3.41
N GLU A 34 18.59 -0.20 2.65
CA GLU A 34 19.53 0.90 2.80
C GLU A 34 18.71 2.18 3.09
N PRO A 35 18.78 2.74 4.32
CA PRO A 35 18.22 4.06 4.58
C PRO A 35 19.10 5.10 3.88
N LEU A 36 18.73 5.46 2.65
CA LEU A 36 19.31 6.61 1.98
C LEU A 36 18.97 7.85 2.81
N SER A 37 20.03 8.53 3.24
CA SER A 37 20.06 9.82 3.92
C SER A 37 18.93 10.78 3.47
N GLY A 38 18.05 11.15 4.41
CA GLY A 38 17.10 12.27 4.27
C GLY A 38 15.86 11.97 3.42
N GLU A 39 14.70 11.83 4.06
CA GLU A 39 13.37 11.76 3.41
C GLU A 39 13.16 10.69 2.31
N ALA A 40 13.51 9.43 2.56
CA ALA A 40 12.71 8.33 1.98
C ALA A 40 11.34 8.31 2.68
N ARG A 41 10.50 9.32 2.43
CA ARG A 41 9.09 9.31 2.80
C ARG A 41 8.46 8.22 1.96
N SER A 42 8.40 7.02 2.50
CA SER A 42 7.53 5.97 2.01
C SER A 42 6.14 6.57 1.84
N GLY A 43 5.72 6.75 0.59
CA GLY A 43 4.49 7.44 0.25
C GLY A 43 3.27 6.65 0.73
N GLU A 44 2.12 7.33 0.76
CA GLU A 44 0.85 6.66 1.00
C GLU A 44 0.60 5.60 -0.10
N ALA A 45 0.00 4.47 0.25
CA ALA A 45 -0.24 3.38 -0.69
C ALA A 45 -1.56 2.65 -0.41
N LEU A 46 -2.08 1.93 -1.41
CA LEU A 46 -3.21 1.02 -1.27
C LEU A 46 -2.72 -0.43 -1.28
N TYR A 47 -3.03 -1.17 -0.23
CA TYR A 47 -2.55 -2.52 -0.02
C TYR A 47 -3.62 -3.59 -0.23
N ASN A 48 -3.26 -4.62 -0.99
CA ASN A 48 -4.05 -5.83 -1.17
C ASN A 48 -3.44 -6.99 -0.35
N PRO A 49 -4.08 -7.42 0.76
CA PRO A 49 -3.58 -8.51 1.58
C PRO A 49 -3.63 -9.88 0.89
N ARG A 50 -4.51 -10.09 -0.11
CA ARG A 50 -4.67 -11.38 -0.81
C ARG A 50 -3.49 -11.67 -1.74
N LEU A 51 -3.03 -10.64 -2.45
CA LEU A 51 -1.90 -10.74 -3.39
C LEU A 51 -0.58 -10.28 -2.77
N ARG A 52 -0.62 -9.75 -1.54
CA ARG A 52 0.52 -9.09 -0.88
C ARG A 52 1.13 -7.99 -1.76
N ARG A 53 0.28 -7.19 -2.42
CA ARG A 53 0.72 -6.13 -3.33
C ARG A 53 0.28 -4.76 -2.86
N ARG A 54 1.13 -3.74 -3.02
CA ARG A 54 0.81 -2.34 -2.75
C ARG A 54 0.84 -1.50 -4.02
N TYR A 55 -0.05 -0.53 -4.11
CA TYR A 55 -0.14 0.42 -5.21
C TYR A 55 0.14 1.83 -4.68
N PRO A 56 1.14 2.56 -5.21
CA PRO A 56 1.49 3.87 -4.67
C PRO A 56 0.40 4.91 -4.96
N ILE A 57 0.27 5.87 -4.05
CA ILE A 57 -0.53 7.08 -4.24
C ILE A 57 0.45 8.22 -4.50
N VAL A 58 0.42 8.78 -5.71
CA VAL A 58 1.31 9.87 -6.14
C VAL A 58 0.46 11.10 -6.38
N ASP A 59 0.81 12.22 -5.74
CA ASP A 59 0.04 13.47 -5.81
C ASP A 59 -1.45 13.30 -5.46
N GLY A 60 -1.75 12.38 -4.55
CA GLY A 60 -3.13 12.05 -4.15
C GLY A 60 -3.90 11.15 -5.13
N ILE A 61 -3.25 10.66 -6.19
CA ILE A 61 -3.84 9.80 -7.22
C ILE A 61 -3.38 8.34 -7.01
N PRO A 62 -4.30 7.39 -6.75
CA PRO A 62 -3.95 5.97 -6.65
C PRO A 62 -3.57 5.36 -8.01
N GLN A 63 -2.36 4.82 -8.11
CA GLN A 63 -1.86 4.19 -9.34
C GLN A 63 -2.30 2.72 -9.43
N LEU A 64 -3.56 2.48 -9.79
CA LEU A 64 -4.19 1.15 -9.88
C LEU A 64 -3.94 0.44 -11.22
N LEU A 65 -2.70 0.47 -11.71
CA LEU A 65 -2.27 -0.29 -12.88
C LEU A 65 -1.59 -1.60 -12.45
N PRO A 66 -1.77 -2.71 -13.19
CA PRO A 66 -1.07 -3.97 -12.93
C PRO A 66 0.46 -3.84 -12.82
N SER A 67 1.06 -2.93 -13.60
CA SER A 67 2.49 -2.64 -13.63
C SER A 67 2.97 -1.77 -12.45
N SER A 68 2.09 -0.98 -11.85
CA SER A 68 2.41 -0.13 -10.69
C SER A 68 2.34 -0.87 -9.36
N GLY A 69 1.79 -2.08 -9.33
CA GLY A 69 1.67 -2.88 -8.11
C GLY A 69 3.01 -3.49 -7.69
N GLU A 70 3.53 -3.08 -6.54
CA GLU A 70 4.77 -3.60 -5.94
C GLU A 70 4.47 -4.81 -5.05
N GLN A 71 5.39 -5.78 -5.02
CA GLN A 71 5.30 -6.91 -4.11
C GLN A 71 5.73 -6.48 -2.71
N VAL A 72 4.91 -6.79 -1.72
CA VAL A 72 5.23 -6.62 -0.30
C VAL A 72 5.89 -7.92 0.20
N PRO A 73 7.08 -7.84 0.82
CA PRO A 73 7.76 -9.02 1.36
C PRO A 73 6.99 -9.61 2.54
N GLU A 74 7.33 -10.84 2.93
CA GLU A 74 6.57 -11.59 3.93
C GLU A 74 6.58 -10.93 5.31
N ASP A 75 7.73 -10.44 5.77
CA ASP A 75 7.87 -9.76 7.05
C ASP A 75 7.04 -8.47 7.14
N GLU A 76 6.97 -7.70 6.05
CA GLU A 76 6.13 -6.51 5.97
C GLU A 76 4.64 -6.91 5.90
N HIS A 77 4.30 -7.97 5.15
CA HIS A 77 2.93 -8.48 5.09
C HIS A 77 2.40 -8.88 6.47
N GLU A 78 3.17 -9.63 7.25
CA GLU A 78 2.77 -10.04 8.60
C GLU A 78 2.50 -8.83 9.50
N ARG A 79 3.35 -7.80 9.43
CA ARG A 79 3.16 -6.55 10.18
C ARG A 79 1.90 -5.81 9.76
N LEU A 80 1.66 -5.69 8.46
CA LEU A 80 0.48 -4.99 7.91
C LEU A 80 -0.82 -5.71 8.29
N VAL A 81 -0.88 -7.03 8.12
CA VAL A 81 -2.06 -7.84 8.48
C VAL A 81 -2.33 -7.79 9.99
N GLY A 82 -1.27 -7.81 10.81
CA GLY A 82 -1.40 -7.67 12.27
C GLY A 82 -2.06 -6.36 12.70
N ARG A 83 -1.85 -5.27 11.96
CA ARG A 83 -2.47 -3.95 12.23
C ARG A 83 -3.88 -3.80 11.67
N MET A 84 -4.25 -4.63 10.71
CA MET A 84 -5.57 -4.63 10.05
C MET A 84 -6.59 -5.51 10.76
N SER A 85 -6.13 -6.41 11.64
CA SER A 85 -7.03 -7.14 12.54
C SER A 85 -7.65 -6.18 13.56
N PRO A 86 -8.97 -6.31 13.86
CA PRO A 86 -9.66 -5.43 14.79
C PRO A 86 -9.12 -5.52 16.23
#